data_AF-A0A6A3C9F6-F1
#
_entry.id   AF-A0A6A3C9F6-F1
#
_cell.length_a   1.000
_cell.length_b   1.000
_cell.length_c   1.000
_cell.angle_alpha   90.00
_cell.angle_beta   90.00
_cell.angle_gamma   90.00
#
_symmetry.space_group_name_H-M   'P 1'
#
loop_
_entity.id
_entity.type
_entity.pdbx_description
1 polymer ?
#
loop_
_entity_poly.entity_id
_entity_poly.type
_entity_poly.pdbx_seq_one_letter_code
_entity_poly.pdbx_strand_id
1 'polypeptide(L)'
;MVRCRSSLSNEKVGTSISHSNISVQIYVVDSLDRERIGKAKHEFQTIINDPFMLNSVILVFANKQDMKGAMTPLEVCEGLGLFDLKNRKWHIQGTCALRGDGLYEGLDWLAGTLKEMRAAGYSSTGPSSF
;
A
#
# COMPACT_ATOMS: atom_id res chain seq x y z
N MET A 1 0.60 14.61 -13.12
CA MET A 1 0.32 14.44 -11.68
C MET A 1 1.23 13.34 -11.17
N VAL A 2 2.45 13.77 -10.90
CA VAL A 2 3.67 13.00 -10.69
C VAL A 2 4.27 13.60 -9.43
N ARG A 3 4.89 12.81 -8.55
CA ARG A 3 6.09 13.33 -7.90
C ARG A 3 7.17 12.28 -7.77
N CYS A 4 8.02 12.31 -8.78
CA CYS A 4 9.46 12.14 -8.67
C CYS A 4 10.01 13.03 -7.55
N ARG A 5 10.86 12.48 -6.68
CA ARG A 5 12.01 13.23 -6.15
C ARG A 5 13.26 12.39 -6.36
N SER A 6 14.00 12.77 -7.39
CA SER A 6 15.45 12.60 -7.44
C SER A 6 16.09 13.37 -6.28
N SER A 7 16.99 12.69 -5.58
CA SER A 7 18.03 13.18 -4.67
C SER A 7 17.64 13.95 -3.41
N LEU A 8 18.06 13.33 -2.30
CA LEU A 8 18.41 13.87 -0.99
C LEU A 8 17.25 14.30 -0.07
N SER A 9 17.34 13.75 1.14
CA SER A 9 16.61 14.08 2.36
C SER A 9 15.30 13.32 2.56
N ASN A 10 15.33 12.45 3.56
CA ASN A 10 14.21 11.91 4.31
C ASN A 10 12.98 12.83 4.31
N GLU A 11 11.89 12.45 3.62
CA GLU A 11 10.58 12.97 3.95
C GLU A 11 9.51 11.95 3.54
N LYS A 12 8.69 11.60 4.54
CA LYS A 12 7.66 10.57 4.55
C LYS A 12 6.64 10.84 3.43
N VAL A 13 6.29 9.83 2.64
CA VAL A 13 5.26 9.93 1.61
C VAL A 13 4.11 9.00 1.96
N GLY A 14 3.07 9.55 2.59
CA GLY A 14 1.76 8.92 2.72
C GLY A 14 0.73 9.83 2.06
N THR A 15 0.01 9.34 1.05
CA THR A 15 -1.15 10.04 0.50
C THR A 15 -2.41 9.32 0.98
N SER A 16 -3.08 9.91 1.97
CA SER A 16 -4.35 9.42 2.50
C SER A 16 -5.49 10.11 1.75
N ILE A 17 -6.28 9.34 1.01
CA ILE A 17 -7.54 9.81 0.41
C ILE A 17 -8.67 9.35 1.33
N SER A 18 -9.29 10.28 2.07
CA SER A 18 -10.45 9.99 2.93
C SER A 18 -11.73 10.42 2.22
N HIS A 19 -12.57 9.45 1.84
CA HIS A 19 -13.99 9.66 1.56
C HIS A 19 -14.74 8.45 2.11
N SER A 20 -15.54 8.67 3.17
CA SER A 20 -16.40 7.68 3.86
C SER A 20 -15.66 6.47 4.47
N ASN A 21 -15.36 6.55 5.77
CA ASN A 21 -14.99 5.48 6.74
C ASN A 21 -13.89 4.45 6.40
N ILE A 22 -13.35 4.44 5.18
CA ILE A 22 -12.33 3.49 4.72
C ILE A 22 -11.18 4.30 4.13
N SER A 23 -10.01 4.19 4.77
CA SER A 23 -8.77 4.80 4.28
C SER A 23 -8.07 3.86 3.31
N VAL A 24 -7.39 4.39 2.32
CA VAL A 24 -6.55 3.61 1.41
C VAL A 24 -5.12 4.07 1.53
N GLN A 25 -4.20 3.12 1.59
CA GLN A 25 -2.78 3.39 1.60
C GLN A 25 -2.07 2.58 0.53
N ILE A 26 -1.37 3.28 -0.35
CA ILE A 26 -0.52 2.67 -1.38
C ILE A 26 0.94 2.86 -0.96
N TYR A 27 1.69 1.78 -0.93
CA TYR A 27 3.13 1.75 -0.70
C TYR A 27 3.84 1.31 -1.96
N VAL A 28 4.95 1.97 -2.29
CA VAL A 28 5.81 1.55 -3.39
C VAL A 28 7.17 1.21 -2.81
N VAL A 29 7.58 -0.04 -2.96
CA VAL A 29 8.88 -0.53 -2.54
C VAL A 29 9.78 -0.64 -3.75
N ASP A 30 10.99 -0.11 -3.65
CA ASP A 30 12.04 -0.34 -4.62
C ASP A 30 12.61 -1.75 -4.42
N SER A 31 12.23 -2.71 -5.26
CA SER A 31 12.65 -4.10 -5.10
C SER A 31 14.15 -4.32 -5.29
N LEU A 32 14.90 -3.35 -5.82
CA LEU A 32 16.36 -3.46 -5.90
C LEU A 32 17.07 -3.11 -4.59
N ASP A 33 16.45 -2.33 -3.71
CA ASP A 33 17.09 -1.85 -2.48
C ASP A 33 16.84 -2.82 -1.32
N ARG A 34 17.51 -3.99 -1.38
CA ARG A 34 17.44 -5.05 -0.36
C ARG A 34 17.92 -4.59 1.01
N GLU A 35 18.89 -3.69 1.07
CA GLU A 35 19.44 -3.20 2.34
C GLU A 35 18.44 -2.29 3.08
N ARG A 36 17.64 -1.52 2.33
CA ARG A 36 16.65 -0.60 2.92
C ARG A 36 15.35 -1.29 3.35
N ILE A 37 15.10 -2.53 2.95
CA ILE A 37 13.84 -3.22 3.28
C ILE A 37 13.60 -3.30 4.80
N GLY A 38 14.66 -3.46 5.60
CA GLY A 38 14.56 -3.48 7.06
C GLY A 38 14.14 -2.12 7.65
N LYS A 39 14.66 -1.02 7.09
CA LYS A 39 14.23 0.33 7.47
C LYS A 39 12.79 0.59 7.04
N ALA A 40 12.44 0.18 5.82
CA ALA A 40 11.08 0.28 5.29
C ALA A 40 10.08 -0.51 6.15
N LYS A 41 10.45 -1.68 6.66
CA LYS A 41 9.64 -2.45 7.62
C LYS A 41 9.34 -1.63 8.87
N HIS A 42 10.34 -0.98 9.46
CA HIS A 42 10.15 -0.21 10.68
C HIS A 42 9.21 0.99 10.47
N GLU A 43 9.38 1.71 9.37
CA GLU A 43 8.50 2.81 8.98
C GLU A 43 7.08 2.32 8.68
N PHE A 44 6.95 1.22 7.93
CA PHE A 44 5.68 0.58 7.62
C PHE A 44 4.95 0.15 8.90
N GLN A 45 5.63 -0.51 9.83
CA GLN A 45 5.08 -0.91 11.13
C GLN A 45 4.62 0.30 11.96
N THR A 46 5.34 1.42 11.90
CA THR A 46 4.91 2.64 12.59
C THR A 46 3.63 3.19 12.00
N ILE A 47 3.50 3.22 10.67
CA ILE A 47 2.32 3.78 9.99
C ILE A 47 1.11 2.86 10.15
N ILE A 48 1.28 1.54 10.00
CA ILE A 48 0.14 0.62 10.14
C ILE A 48 -0.35 0.58 11.60
N ASN A 49 0.51 0.73 12.59
CA ASN A 49 0.07 0.75 14.00
C ASN A 49 -0.60 2.07 14.42
N ASP A 50 -0.63 3.07 13.54
CA ASP A 50 -1.38 4.30 13.77
C ASP A 50 -2.89 4.00 13.90
N PRO A 51 -3.58 4.48 14.95
CA PRO A 51 -5.02 4.33 15.12
C PRO A 51 -5.86 4.77 13.91
N PHE A 52 -5.42 5.79 13.18
CA PHE A 52 -6.10 6.27 11.97
C PHE A 52 -6.01 5.29 10.79
N MET A 53 -5.08 4.32 10.86
CA MET A 53 -4.81 3.35 9.80
C MET A 53 -5.43 1.98 10.08
N LEU A 54 -6.08 1.79 11.23
CA LEU A 54 -6.68 0.50 11.65
C LEU A 54 -7.67 -0.06 10.62
N ASN A 55 -8.46 0.81 9.99
CA ASN A 55 -9.48 0.45 8.99
C ASN A 55 -9.01 0.72 7.55
N SER A 56 -7.69 0.77 7.31
CA SER A 56 -7.15 1.04 5.98
C SER A 56 -6.92 -0.22 5.13
N VAL A 57 -7.19 -0.10 3.83
CA VAL A 57 -6.76 -1.08 2.82
C VAL A 57 -5.36 -0.73 2.36
N ILE A 58 -4.47 -1.72 2.34
CA ILE A 58 -3.06 -1.52 2.03
C ILE A 58 -2.72 -2.17 0.69
N LEU A 59 -2.30 -1.39 -0.29
CA LEU A 59 -1.75 -1.90 -1.55
C LEU A 59 -0.24 -1.66 -1.57
N VAL A 60 0.54 -2.70 -1.80
CA VAL A 60 1.99 -2.62 -1.91
C VAL A 60 2.41 -2.92 -3.34
N PHE A 61 3.14 -2.01 -3.96
CA PHE A 61 3.79 -2.23 -5.24
C PHE A 61 5.26 -2.60 -5.03
N ALA A 62 5.62 -3.82 -5.39
CA ALA A 62 7.01 -4.26 -5.49
C ALA A 62 7.56 -3.79 -6.84
N ASN A 63 8.15 -2.59 -6.88
CA ASN A 63 8.53 -1.90 -8.11
C ASN A 63 9.92 -2.34 -8.60
N LYS A 64 10.19 -2.13 -9.90
CA LYS A 64 11.41 -2.51 -10.63
C LYS A 64 11.57 -4.01 -10.88
N GLN A 65 10.46 -4.73 -11.09
CA GLN A 65 10.50 -6.17 -11.43
C GLN A 65 11.18 -6.46 -12.78
N ASP A 66 11.39 -5.45 -13.60
CA ASP A 66 12.16 -5.53 -14.85
C ASP A 66 13.69 -5.66 -14.62
N MET A 67 14.16 -5.35 -13.42
CA MET A 67 15.59 -5.31 -13.12
C MET A 67 16.10 -6.65 -12.56
N LYS A 68 17.26 -7.09 -13.06
CA LYS A 68 17.92 -8.30 -12.55
C LYS A 68 18.30 -8.12 -11.08
N GLY A 69 17.93 -9.11 -10.25
CA GLY A 69 18.22 -9.09 -8.81
C GLY A 69 17.16 -8.37 -7.96
N ALA A 70 16.10 -7.84 -8.58
CA ALA A 70 14.95 -7.31 -7.87
C ALA A 70 14.35 -8.37 -6.96
N MET A 71 13.99 -7.97 -5.74
CA MET A 71 13.17 -8.75 -4.83
C MET A 71 11.84 -9.10 -5.49
N THR A 72 11.50 -10.38 -5.45
CA THR A 72 10.18 -10.85 -5.83
C THR A 72 9.11 -10.22 -4.92
N PRO A 73 7.85 -10.16 -5.36
CA PRO A 73 6.75 -9.70 -4.51
C PRO A 73 6.68 -10.45 -3.18
N LEU A 74 7.02 -11.75 -3.16
CA LEU A 74 7.07 -12.55 -1.95
C LEU A 74 8.18 -12.10 -0.99
N GLU A 75 9.40 -11.88 -1.48
CA GLU A 75 10.51 -11.38 -0.66
C GLU A 75 10.20 -9.99 -0.07
N VAL A 76 9.53 -9.12 -0.85
CA VAL A 76 9.08 -7.80 -0.34
C VAL A 76 7.99 -7.97 0.72
N CYS A 77 7.06 -8.91 0.53
CA CYS A 77 6.01 -9.24 1.48
C CYS A 77 6.59 -9.69 2.82
N GLU A 78 7.56 -10.60 2.80
CA GLU A 78 8.31 -11.06 3.98
C GLU A 78 9.12 -9.93 4.61
N GLY A 79 9.84 -9.17 3.79
CA GLY A 79 10.69 -8.06 4.23
C GLY A 79 9.92 -6.97 4.96
N LEU A 80 8.69 -6.66 4.53
CA LEU A 80 7.81 -5.70 5.21
C LEU A 80 7.02 -6.30 6.39
N GLY A 81 6.97 -7.64 6.51
CA GLY A 81 6.17 -8.32 7.53
C GLY A 81 4.66 -8.20 7.28
N LEU A 82 4.23 -8.27 6.02
CA LEU A 82 2.79 -8.20 5.69
C LEU A 82 2.01 -9.40 6.25
N PHE A 83 2.66 -10.55 6.42
CA PHE A 83 2.04 -11.74 7.02
C PHE A 83 1.60 -11.54 8.48
N ASP A 84 2.18 -10.57 9.18
CA ASP A 84 1.79 -10.25 10.55
C ASP A 84 0.44 -9.50 10.61
N LEU A 85 -0.03 -8.96 9.47
CA LEU A 85 -1.28 -8.23 9.34
C LEU A 85 -2.48 -9.17 9.14
N LYS A 86 -2.88 -9.86 10.21
CA LYS A 86 -4.00 -10.82 10.18
C LYS A 86 -5.39 -10.18 10.07
N ASN A 87 -5.55 -8.96 10.58
CA ASN A 87 -6.85 -8.29 10.69
C ASN A 87 -7.05 -7.14 9.69
N ARG A 88 -6.26 -7.11 8.60
CA ARG A 88 -6.33 -6.04 7.59
C ARG A 88 -6.29 -6.60 6.18
N LYS A 89 -6.95 -5.90 5.27
CA LYS A 89 -6.91 -6.22 3.84
C LYS A 89 -5.66 -5.61 3.24
N TRP A 90 -4.79 -6.46 2.70
CA TRP A 90 -3.61 -6.04 1.99
C TRP A 90 -3.40 -6.85 0.72
N HIS A 91 -2.68 -6.26 -0.23
CA HIS A 91 -2.24 -6.93 -1.46
C HIS A 91 -0.86 -6.46 -1.84
N ILE A 92 -0.11 -7.35 -2.48
CA ILE A 92 1.19 -7.03 -3.05
C ILE A 92 1.19 -7.34 -4.54
N GLN A 93 1.66 -6.38 -5.32
CA GLN A 93 1.69 -6.46 -6.77
C GLN A 93 3.08 -6.14 -7.29
N GLY A 94 3.66 -7.08 -8.03
CA GLY A 94 4.87 -6.83 -8.80
C GLY A 94 4.61 -5.77 -9.87
N THR A 95 5.48 -4.78 -9.97
CA THR A 95 5.26 -3.61 -10.85
C THR A 95 6.53 -3.22 -11.59
N CYS A 96 6.37 -2.75 -12.82
CA CYS A 96 7.37 -1.97 -13.53
C CYS A 96 6.81 -0.58 -13.82
N ALA A 97 7.12 0.41 -12.97
CA ALA A 97 6.60 1.77 -13.13
C ALA A 97 6.98 2.44 -14.46
N LEU A 98 8.07 2.00 -15.11
CA LEU A 98 8.50 2.54 -16.40
C LEU A 98 7.63 2.05 -17.56
N ARG A 99 7.20 0.79 -17.51
CA ARG A 99 6.36 0.16 -18.54
C ARG A 99 4.87 0.27 -18.22
N GLY A 100 4.54 0.47 -16.94
CA GLY A 100 3.18 0.44 -16.41
C GLY A 100 2.69 -0.96 -16.03
N ASP A 101 3.51 -1.99 -16.21
CA ASP A 101 3.14 -3.38 -15.89
C ASP A 101 2.80 -3.52 -14.40
N GLY A 102 1.69 -4.19 -14.09
CA GLY A 102 1.25 -4.44 -12.70
C GLY A 102 0.49 -3.29 -12.05
N LEU A 103 0.49 -2.08 -12.61
CA LEU A 103 -0.22 -0.94 -12.01
C LEU A 103 -1.74 -1.13 -12.07
N TYR A 104 -2.26 -1.53 -13.22
CA TYR A 104 -3.70 -1.72 -13.42
C TYR A 104 -4.22 -2.86 -12.56
N GLU A 105 -3.48 -3.97 -12.47
CA GLU A 105 -3.82 -5.14 -11.67
C GLU A 105 -3.91 -4.79 -10.18
N GLY A 106 -2.94 -4.02 -9.66
CA GLY A 106 -2.97 -3.58 -8.27
C GLY A 106 -4.11 -2.60 -7.98
N LEU A 107 -4.40 -1.69 -8.91
CA LEU A 107 -5.50 -0.73 -8.77
C LEU A 107 -6.87 -1.38 -8.94
N ASP A 108 -7.00 -2.38 -9.81
CA ASP A 108 -8.24 -3.15 -9.99
C ASP A 108 -8.55 -3.97 -8.74
N TRP A 109 -7.54 -4.63 -8.15
CA TRP A 109 -7.68 -5.29 -6.85
C TRP A 109 -8.16 -4.32 -5.76
N LEU A 110 -7.56 -3.13 -5.70
CA LEU A 110 -7.93 -2.10 -4.74
C LEU A 110 -9.39 -1.65 -4.96
N ALA A 111 -9.78 -1.40 -6.20
CA ALA A 111 -11.14 -1.00 -6.54
C ALA A 111 -12.17 -2.09 -6.20
N GLY A 112 -11.86 -3.36 -6.47
CA GLY A 112 -12.67 -4.51 -6.09
C GLY A 112 -12.84 -4.60 -4.56
N THR A 113 -11.72 -4.53 -3.83
CA THR A 113 -11.71 -4.58 -2.36
C THR A 113 -12.54 -3.46 -1.75
N LEU A 114 -12.44 -2.23 -2.27
CA LEU A 114 -13.23 -1.10 -1.78
C LEU A 114 -14.73 -1.26 -2.05
N LYS A 115 -15.11 -1.86 -3.18
CA LYS A 115 -16.51 -2.19 -3.48
C LYS A 115 -17.03 -3.25 -2.51
N GLU A 116 -16.25 -4.29 -2.24
CA GLU A 116 -16.60 -5.34 -1.27
C GLU A 116 -16.77 -4.77 0.14
N MET A 117 -15.85 -3.92 0.61
CA MET A 117 -15.94 -3.32 1.94
C MET A 117 -17.14 -2.39 2.10
N ARG A 118 -17.53 -1.69 1.02
CA ARG A 118 -18.78 -0.90 0.99
C ARG A 118 -20.01 -1.80 1.02
N ALA A 119 -20.01 -2.90 0.27
CA ALA A 119 -21.12 -3.85 0.22
C ALA A 119 -21.29 -4.65 1.53
N ALA A 120 -20.19 -4.94 2.23
CA ALA A 120 -20.19 -5.67 3.51
C ALA A 120 -20.70 -4.84 4.71
N GLY A 121 -21.17 -3.61 4.49
CA GLY A 121 -21.86 -2.85 5.52
C GLY A 121 -20.96 -2.06 6.47
N TYR A 122 -19.86 -1.46 6.00
CA TYR A 122 -19.41 -0.19 6.59
C TYR A 122 -20.40 0.92 6.20
N SER A 123 -21.63 0.80 6.71
CA SER A 123 -22.72 1.71 6.47
C SER A 123 -22.35 3.06 7.05
N SER A 124 -22.45 4.08 6.21
CA SER A 124 -22.66 5.46 6.61
C SER A 124 -23.90 5.54 7.52
N THR A 125 -23.74 5.37 8.83
CA THR A 125 -24.67 5.96 9.80
C THR A 125 -24.22 7.41 10.03
N GLY A 126 -24.49 8.27 9.03
CA GLY A 126 -24.77 9.66 9.36
C GLY A 126 -26.07 9.68 10.17
N PRO A 127 -26.17 10.46 11.26
CA PRO A 127 -27.41 10.55 12.00
C PRO A 127 -28.46 11.17 11.06
N SER A 128 -29.48 10.39 10.73
CA SER A 128 -30.69 10.89 10.08
C SER A 128 -31.39 11.82 11.08
N SER A 129 -31.17 13.12 10.96
CA SER A 129 -31.96 14.13 11.65
C SER A 129 -33.36 14.16 11.05
N PHE A 130 -34.36 13.74 11.83
CA PHE A 130 -35.72 14.26 11.76
C PHE A 130 -35.85 15.42 12.73
#